data_AF-A0A9P3MQJ8-F1
#
_entry.id   AF-A0A9P3MQJ8-F1
#
_cell.length_a   1.000
_cell.length_b   1.000
_cell.length_c   1.000
_cell.angle_alpha   90.00
_cell.angle_beta   90.00
_cell.angle_gamma   90.00
#
_symmetry.space_group_name_H-M   'P 1'
#
loop_
_entity.id
_entity.type
_entity.pdbx_description
1 polymer ?
#
loop_
_entity_poly.entity_id
_entity_poly.type
_entity_poly.pdbx_seq_one_letter_code
_entity_poly.pdbx_strand_id
1 'polypeptide(L)'
;VGTPCGSTKNDPHFRGAHGTRFEFNGAPEKTYCLLTDSSLHVNMKMRGYYDTRTIGASLLRNGLAVRTWIRELGVVWREPGAEDSGEAEAAEGAEGEAGIGGAGVRAGRRRKHTLRLVARDGKGQGRKDGGRLLRLVELDGRALPELRPGQQHSAPGFSFSFEAEETLGGGFFEVDSYRLTIDSLLDIRIKLRVAHPLLQTPKDAQAHINLHFSHIQSSPSIHGVLGQTYRSGRERRAMDFSALAVLLGHPIAAEGEEGRGFLDGQTGDYETTGVLESDCVYSAFDGRKLPAEITW
;
A
#
# COMPACT_ATOMS: atom_id res chain seq x y z
N VAL A 1 -0.87 23.58 -3.33
CA VAL A 1 -1.45 22.94 -2.12
C VAL A 1 -1.07 21.47 -2.20
N GLY A 2 -0.27 20.97 -1.25
CA GLY A 2 0.38 19.66 -1.37
C GLY A 2 -0.61 18.53 -1.56
N THR A 3 -0.31 17.62 -2.49
CA THR A 3 -1.08 16.40 -2.73
C THR A 3 -1.23 15.65 -1.41
N PRO A 4 -2.45 15.24 -1.04
CA PRO A 4 -2.70 14.70 0.29
C PRO A 4 -2.15 13.25 0.36
N CYS A 5 -1.08 13.06 1.16
CA CYS A 5 -0.28 11.82 1.22
C CYS A 5 -0.78 10.83 2.27
N GLY A 6 -1.01 9.58 1.87
CA GLY A 6 -1.38 8.48 2.76
C GLY A 6 -0.18 7.78 3.39
N SER A 7 -0.35 7.16 4.56
CA SER A 7 0.73 6.41 5.23
C SER A 7 0.25 5.32 6.19
N THR A 8 1.15 4.41 6.53
CA THR A 8 1.03 3.41 7.61
C THR A 8 2.18 3.55 8.61
N LYS A 9 1.93 3.29 9.91
CA LYS A 9 2.98 3.39 10.95
C LYS A 9 2.79 2.37 12.09
N ASN A 10 3.87 1.65 12.44
CA ASN A 10 3.98 0.66 13.53
C ASN A 10 3.08 -0.58 13.30
N ASP A 11 1.95 -0.63 14.00
CA ASP A 11 0.75 -1.43 13.77
C ASP A 11 -0.19 -0.63 12.89
N PRO A 12 -0.73 -1.16 11.78
CA PRO A 12 -1.08 -0.34 10.63
C PRO A 12 -2.20 0.66 10.94
N HIS A 13 -1.79 1.83 11.43
CA HIS A 13 -2.54 3.05 11.55
C HIS A 13 -2.46 3.72 10.20
N PHE A 14 -3.58 3.72 9.50
CA PHE A 14 -3.66 4.34 8.21
C PHE A 14 -3.94 5.83 8.38
N ARG A 15 -3.24 6.62 7.59
CA ARG A 15 -3.66 7.97 7.25
C ARG A 15 -4.10 7.92 5.79
N GLY A 16 -5.37 8.18 5.53
CA GLY A 16 -5.89 8.38 4.18
C GLY A 16 -5.37 9.65 3.54
N ALA A 17 -5.58 9.82 2.24
CA ALA A 17 -5.08 10.94 1.45
C ALA A 17 -5.24 12.27 2.21
N HIS A 18 -6.48 12.64 2.56
CA HIS A 18 -6.83 13.90 3.23
C HIS A 18 -6.60 13.92 4.75
N GLY A 19 -5.67 13.11 5.26
CA GLY A 19 -5.24 13.17 6.66
C GLY A 19 -6.12 12.43 7.67
N THR A 20 -7.27 11.88 7.25
CA THR A 20 -8.13 11.03 8.11
C THR A 20 -7.37 9.80 8.56
N ARG A 21 -7.43 9.51 9.85
CA ARG A 21 -6.82 8.35 10.47
C ARG A 21 -7.87 7.26 10.70
N PHE A 22 -7.49 6.01 10.48
CA PHE A 22 -8.31 4.85 10.80
C PHE A 22 -7.41 3.66 11.10
N GLU A 23 -7.95 2.67 11.80
CA GLU A 23 -7.24 1.42 12.09
C GLU A 23 -7.73 0.33 11.16
N PHE A 24 -6.81 -0.48 10.63
CA PHE A 24 -7.14 -1.71 9.92
C PHE A 24 -6.06 -2.73 10.24
N ASN A 25 -6.37 -3.72 11.08
CA ASN A 25 -5.40 -4.73 11.45
C ASN A 25 -5.46 -5.91 10.47
N GLY A 26 -6.66 -6.32 10.03
CA GLY A 26 -6.82 -7.58 9.34
C GLY A 26 -6.34 -8.78 10.18
N ALA A 27 -6.28 -9.96 9.57
CA ALA A 27 -5.84 -11.19 10.22
C ALA A 27 -4.38 -11.54 9.88
N PRO A 28 -3.62 -12.15 10.81
CA PRO A 28 -2.30 -12.71 10.52
C PRO A 28 -2.33 -13.66 9.31
N GLU A 29 -1.26 -13.67 8.51
CA GLU A 29 -1.08 -14.47 7.29
C GLU A 29 -2.00 -14.15 6.11
N LYS A 30 -2.99 -13.28 6.30
CA LYS A 30 -3.86 -12.83 5.22
C LYS A 30 -3.24 -11.71 4.40
N THR A 31 -3.70 -11.58 3.17
CA THR A 31 -3.32 -10.52 2.25
C THR A 31 -4.52 -9.66 1.97
N TYR A 32 -4.32 -8.34 1.99
CA TYR A 32 -5.37 -7.36 1.76
C TYR A 32 -4.97 -6.35 0.68
N CYS A 33 -5.95 -5.98 -0.14
CA CYS A 33 -5.86 -4.92 -1.13
C CYS A 33 -5.77 -3.55 -0.45
N LEU A 34 -4.57 -2.99 -0.49
CA LEU A 34 -4.28 -1.66 0.04
C LEU A 34 -4.77 -0.57 -0.93
N LEU A 35 -4.48 -0.73 -2.21
CA LEU A 35 -4.82 0.20 -3.27
C LEU A 35 -5.07 -0.56 -4.56
N THR A 36 -6.10 -0.19 -5.29
CA THR A 36 -6.36 -0.72 -6.64
C THR A 36 -6.95 0.37 -7.52
N ASP A 37 -6.52 0.40 -8.76
CA ASP A 37 -6.99 1.24 -9.84
C ASP A 37 -6.77 0.49 -11.17
N SER A 38 -7.19 1.03 -12.29
CA SER A 38 -7.12 0.41 -13.61
C SER A 38 -5.72 -0.07 -14.03
N SER A 39 -4.67 0.68 -13.65
CA SER A 39 -3.27 0.43 -14.02
C SER A 39 -2.36 0.04 -12.85
N LEU A 40 -2.85 0.07 -11.61
CA LEU A 40 -2.06 -0.16 -10.40
C LEU A 40 -2.84 -0.97 -9.36
N HIS A 41 -2.22 -1.99 -8.79
CA HIS A 41 -2.76 -2.78 -7.68
C HIS A 41 -1.65 -3.02 -6.64
N VAL A 42 -1.95 -2.76 -5.38
CA VAL A 42 -1.01 -2.87 -4.27
C VAL A 42 -1.67 -3.68 -3.16
N ASN A 43 -1.00 -4.76 -2.75
CA ASN A 43 -1.41 -5.59 -1.64
C ASN A 43 -0.41 -5.52 -0.50
N MET A 44 -0.93 -5.75 0.71
CA MET A 44 -0.14 -5.94 1.92
C MET A 44 -0.44 -7.32 2.50
N LYS A 45 0.61 -8.12 2.78
CA LYS A 45 0.47 -9.34 3.57
C LYS A 45 0.75 -9.03 5.04
N MET A 46 -0.18 -9.44 5.89
CA MET A 46 -0.14 -9.20 7.32
C MET A 46 0.61 -10.30 8.06
N ARG A 47 1.24 -9.93 9.18
CA ARG A 47 1.87 -10.88 10.10
C ARG A 47 1.53 -10.52 11.53
N GLY A 48 1.30 -11.53 12.36
CA GLY A 48 0.91 -11.37 13.76
C GLY A 48 2.07 -11.03 14.69
N TYR A 49 1.81 -10.17 15.66
CA TYR A 49 2.71 -9.81 16.76
C TYR A 49 1.96 -9.76 18.09
N TYR A 50 2.67 -9.94 19.21
CA TYR A 50 2.05 -9.89 20.54
C TYR A 50 1.80 -8.44 20.97
N ASP A 51 0.56 -8.10 21.35
CA ASP A 51 0.25 -6.78 21.88
C ASP A 51 0.62 -6.67 23.37
N THR A 52 1.69 -5.93 23.66
CA THR A 52 2.18 -5.72 25.04
C THR A 52 1.19 -5.02 25.97
N ARG A 53 0.24 -4.24 25.43
CA ARG A 53 -0.79 -3.58 26.25
C ARG A 53 -1.72 -4.59 26.92
N THR A 54 -1.76 -5.81 26.40
CA THR A 54 -2.65 -6.87 26.90
C THR A 54 -1.91 -7.97 27.66
N ILE A 55 -0.56 -7.96 27.72
CA ILE A 55 0.21 -9.06 28.31
C ILE A 55 -0.24 -9.41 29.73
N GLY A 56 -0.62 -8.43 30.56
CA GLY A 56 -1.14 -8.69 31.91
C GLY A 56 -2.56 -9.28 31.94
N ALA A 57 -3.47 -8.83 31.07
CA ALA A 57 -4.87 -9.26 31.05
C ALA A 57 -5.09 -10.58 30.27
N SER A 58 -4.28 -10.79 29.23
CA SER A 58 -4.34 -11.92 28.29
C SER A 58 -3.75 -13.22 28.88
N LEU A 59 -2.75 -13.12 29.77
CA LEU A 59 -2.22 -14.28 30.50
C LEU A 59 -3.26 -14.91 31.45
N LEU A 60 -4.26 -14.13 31.88
CA LEU A 60 -5.38 -14.60 32.71
C LEU A 60 -6.55 -15.18 31.88
N ARG A 61 -6.56 -14.94 30.56
CA ARG A 61 -7.61 -15.38 29.63
C ARG A 61 -7.00 -16.11 28.43
N ASN A 62 -6.31 -17.23 28.67
CA ASN A 62 -5.87 -18.22 27.68
C ASN A 62 -5.62 -17.68 26.24
N GLY A 63 -4.67 -16.76 26.08
CA GLY A 63 -4.19 -16.33 24.76
C GLY A 63 -3.74 -14.87 24.73
N LEU A 64 -2.57 -14.60 24.16
CA LEU A 64 -2.09 -13.24 23.91
C LEU A 64 -2.87 -12.62 22.75
N ALA A 65 -3.37 -11.38 22.91
CA ALA A 65 -3.94 -10.64 21.80
C ALA A 65 -2.88 -10.46 20.71
N VAL A 66 -3.23 -10.87 19.49
CA VAL A 66 -2.36 -10.77 18.31
C VAL A 66 -2.87 -9.61 17.47
N ARG A 67 -2.06 -8.55 17.38
CA ARG A 67 -2.22 -7.50 16.35
C ARG A 67 -1.36 -7.85 15.15
N THR A 68 -1.42 -7.05 14.11
CA THR A 68 -0.71 -7.30 12.85
C THR A 68 0.19 -6.16 12.44
N TRP A 69 1.15 -6.46 11.59
CA TRP A 69 1.91 -5.48 10.82
C TRP A 69 2.07 -5.95 9.38
N ILE A 70 2.54 -5.06 8.50
CA ILE A 70 2.83 -5.41 7.11
C ILE A 70 4.17 -6.14 7.04
N ARG A 71 4.15 -7.33 6.47
CA ARG A 71 5.32 -8.20 6.30
C ARG A 71 5.80 -8.28 4.86
N GLU A 72 4.87 -8.13 3.95
CA GLU A 72 5.09 -8.23 2.52
C GLU A 72 4.29 -7.17 1.78
N LEU A 73 4.89 -6.61 0.73
CA LEU A 73 4.22 -5.71 -0.20
C LEU A 73 4.27 -6.33 -1.59
N GLY A 74 3.12 -6.38 -2.26
CA GLY A 74 3.02 -6.72 -3.66
C GLY A 74 2.53 -5.53 -4.44
N VAL A 75 3.23 -5.18 -5.52
CA VAL A 75 2.86 -4.11 -6.43
C VAL A 75 2.73 -4.71 -7.82
N VAL A 76 1.60 -4.46 -8.44
CA VAL A 76 1.26 -4.96 -9.77
C VAL A 76 0.84 -3.76 -10.59
N TRP A 77 1.47 -3.55 -11.74
CA TRP A 77 1.14 -2.41 -12.60
C TRP A 77 1.19 -2.76 -14.07
N ARG A 78 0.67 -1.84 -14.88
CA ARG A 78 0.79 -1.88 -16.34
C ARG A 78 1.58 -0.69 -16.85
N GLU A 79 2.33 -0.91 -17.91
CA GLU A 79 2.93 0.19 -18.67
C GLU A 79 1.81 1.18 -19.12
N PRO A 80 2.09 2.49 -19.12
CA PRO A 80 1.18 3.48 -19.70
C PRO A 80 0.88 3.13 -21.16
N GLY A 81 -0.37 3.31 -21.60
CA GLY A 81 -0.67 3.22 -23.03
C GLY A 81 -0.26 4.51 -23.73
N ALA A 82 0.04 4.43 -25.02
CA ALA A 82 0.33 5.59 -25.86
C ALA A 82 -0.80 6.67 -25.88
N GLU A 83 -1.98 6.35 -25.36
CA GLU A 83 -3.13 7.27 -25.27
C GLU A 83 -3.23 8.00 -23.92
N ASP A 84 -2.53 7.55 -22.86
CA ASP A 84 -2.55 8.21 -21.53
C ASP A 84 -1.52 9.36 -21.42
N SER A 85 -0.63 9.51 -22.41
CA SER A 85 0.17 10.72 -22.59
C SER A 85 -0.68 11.80 -23.25
N GLY A 86 -1.63 12.35 -22.50
CA GLY A 86 -2.46 13.47 -22.95
C GLY A 86 -1.60 14.71 -23.19
N GLU A 87 -1.18 14.91 -24.44
CA GLU A 87 -1.11 16.24 -25.01
C GLU A 87 -2.55 16.68 -25.33
N ALA A 88 -3.09 17.56 -24.48
CA ALA A 88 -4.32 18.25 -24.78
C ALA A 88 -4.05 19.43 -25.73
N GLU A 89 -4.66 19.31 -26.92
CA GLU A 89 -5.13 20.35 -27.85
C GLU A 89 -4.15 21.36 -28.46
N ALA A 90 -3.99 21.29 -29.79
CA ALA A 90 -4.77 22.16 -30.69
C ALA A 90 -4.58 21.74 -32.17
N ALA A 91 -5.68 21.42 -32.87
CA ALA A 91 -5.86 21.77 -34.28
C ALA A 91 -7.32 21.56 -34.72
N GLU A 92 -7.94 22.66 -35.14
CA GLU A 92 -9.24 22.73 -35.81
C GLU A 92 -9.27 21.99 -37.16
N GLY A 93 -10.46 21.48 -37.50
CA GLY A 93 -11.02 21.59 -38.85
C GLY A 93 -10.60 20.56 -39.90
N ALA A 94 -11.53 19.65 -40.26
CA ALA A 94 -11.97 19.42 -41.65
C ALA A 94 -12.99 18.27 -41.72
N GLU A 95 -14.13 18.55 -42.34
CA GLU A 95 -15.10 17.56 -42.82
C GLU A 95 -14.54 16.78 -44.02
N GLY A 96 -14.90 15.49 -44.13
CA GLY A 96 -14.62 14.68 -45.32
C GLY A 96 -15.02 13.21 -45.16
N GLU A 97 -16.00 12.78 -45.97
CA GLU A 97 -16.62 11.46 -45.98
C GLU A 97 -15.72 10.30 -46.48
N ALA A 98 -16.05 9.10 -45.95
CA ALA A 98 -16.00 7.76 -46.54
C ALA A 98 -14.64 7.12 -46.94
N GLY A 99 -14.31 6.00 -46.28
CA GLY A 99 -13.24 5.10 -46.75
C GLY A 99 -12.98 3.88 -45.84
N ILE A 100 -13.65 2.79 -46.16
CA ILE A 100 -13.40 1.36 -45.87
C ILE A 100 -12.01 1.04 -45.28
N GLY A 101 -11.99 0.35 -44.13
CA GLY A 101 -10.80 -0.36 -43.65
C GLY A 101 -10.68 -0.47 -42.14
N GLY A 102 -11.68 -1.04 -41.46
CA GLY A 102 -11.60 -1.36 -40.03
C GLY A 102 -10.60 -2.48 -39.75
N ALA A 103 -9.31 -2.21 -39.90
CA ALA A 103 -8.27 -2.98 -39.24
C ALA A 103 -8.40 -2.67 -37.75
N GLY A 104 -9.15 -3.52 -37.05
CA GLY A 104 -9.21 -3.47 -35.59
C GLY A 104 -7.78 -3.52 -35.06
N VAL A 105 -7.30 -2.38 -34.56
CA VAL A 105 -6.10 -2.33 -33.73
C VAL A 105 -6.41 -3.24 -32.57
N ARG A 106 -5.90 -4.47 -32.61
CA ARG A 106 -5.83 -5.31 -31.41
C ARG A 106 -4.99 -4.49 -30.44
N ALA A 107 -5.65 -3.82 -29.50
CA ALA A 107 -5.01 -3.17 -28.38
C ALA A 107 -4.04 -4.19 -27.78
N GLY A 108 -2.75 -4.04 -28.06
CA GLY A 108 -1.72 -4.92 -27.54
C GLY A 108 -1.90 -4.91 -26.03
N ARG A 109 -2.08 -6.09 -25.43
CA ARG A 109 -2.30 -6.19 -23.99
C ARG A 109 -1.10 -5.53 -23.31
N ARG A 110 -1.31 -4.35 -22.70
CA ARG A 110 -0.26 -3.56 -22.04
C ARG A 110 0.52 -4.47 -21.10
N ARG A 111 1.86 -4.39 -21.15
CA ARG A 111 2.71 -5.30 -20.38
C ARG A 111 2.41 -5.14 -18.89
N LYS A 112 2.20 -6.28 -18.22
CA LYS A 112 1.99 -6.35 -16.77
C LYS A 112 3.33 -6.60 -16.10
N HIS A 113 3.57 -5.87 -15.02
CA HIS A 113 4.73 -6.04 -14.17
C HIS A 113 4.33 -6.39 -12.74
N THR A 114 5.24 -7.04 -12.03
CA THR A 114 5.05 -7.41 -10.63
C THR A 114 6.30 -7.12 -9.82
N LEU A 115 6.16 -6.49 -8.67
CA LEU A 115 7.19 -6.32 -7.66
C LEU A 115 6.72 -6.95 -6.35
N ARG A 116 7.56 -7.80 -5.77
CA ARG A 116 7.32 -8.42 -4.46
C ARG A 116 8.45 -8.03 -3.51
N LEU A 117 8.08 -7.45 -2.37
CA LEU A 117 9.00 -7.03 -1.32
C LEU A 117 8.71 -7.81 -0.04
N VAL A 118 9.71 -8.52 0.47
CA VAL A 118 9.56 -9.38 1.64
C VAL A 118 10.50 -8.87 2.71
N ALA A 119 9.97 -8.39 3.83
CA ALA A 119 10.78 -8.09 5.02
C ALA A 119 11.51 -9.34 5.55
N ARG A 120 12.33 -9.19 6.58
CA ARG A 120 13.05 -10.29 7.20
C ARG A 120 12.19 -11.02 8.24
N ASP A 121 12.34 -12.35 8.26
CA ASP A 121 11.71 -13.29 9.21
C ASP A 121 12.63 -13.64 10.39
N GLY A 122 12.17 -14.53 11.28
CA GLY A 122 12.92 -15.00 12.45
C GLY A 122 12.73 -14.20 13.74
N LYS A 123 13.42 -14.64 14.80
CA LYS A 123 13.62 -13.90 16.06
C LYS A 123 15.01 -13.29 16.05
N GLY A 124 15.15 -12.03 16.48
CA GLY A 124 16.46 -11.39 16.54
C GLY A 124 16.42 -9.92 16.93
N GLN A 125 17.60 -9.37 17.19
CA GLN A 125 17.81 -7.95 17.52
C GLN A 125 18.48 -7.24 16.34
N GLY A 126 17.75 -7.12 15.23
CA GLY A 126 18.25 -6.34 14.10
C GLY A 126 19.41 -6.97 13.31
N ARG A 127 20.30 -6.14 12.75
CA ARG A 127 21.43 -6.47 11.86
C ARG A 127 22.64 -7.03 12.60
N LYS A 128 22.49 -7.60 13.81
CA LYS A 128 23.60 -8.20 14.58
C LYS A 128 24.31 -9.36 13.85
N ASP A 129 23.66 -9.92 12.85
CA ASP A 129 24.20 -10.94 11.93
C ASP A 129 24.62 -10.37 10.56
N GLY A 130 24.62 -9.05 10.41
CA GLY A 130 25.01 -8.33 9.19
C GLY A 130 23.96 -8.30 8.07
N GLY A 131 22.78 -8.89 8.27
CA GLY A 131 21.73 -8.98 7.23
C GLY A 131 20.81 -7.76 7.16
N ARG A 132 20.25 -7.47 5.97
CA ARG A 132 19.26 -6.39 5.74
C ARG A 132 17.90 -6.71 6.34
N LEU A 133 17.11 -5.68 6.65
CA LEU A 133 15.72 -5.89 7.08
C LEU A 133 14.81 -6.27 5.92
N LEU A 134 15.17 -5.95 4.68
CA LEU A 134 14.49 -6.40 3.47
C LEU A 134 15.20 -7.65 2.93
N ARG A 135 14.49 -8.78 2.95
CA ARG A 135 15.03 -10.09 2.59
C ARG A 135 14.95 -10.38 1.10
N LEU A 136 13.86 -9.98 0.45
CA LEU A 136 13.64 -10.23 -0.97
C LEU A 136 13.11 -8.99 -1.65
N VAL A 137 13.69 -8.72 -2.82
CA VAL A 137 13.14 -7.85 -3.85
C VAL A 137 13.04 -8.72 -5.10
N GLU A 138 11.83 -8.95 -5.59
CA GLU A 138 11.59 -9.75 -6.79
C GLU A 138 10.80 -8.92 -7.81
N LEU A 139 11.37 -8.76 -9.01
CA LEU A 139 10.76 -8.04 -10.12
C LEU A 139 10.48 -9.03 -11.25
N ASP A 140 9.22 -9.08 -11.70
CA ASP A 140 8.74 -9.98 -12.76
C ASP A 140 9.16 -11.46 -12.53
N GLY A 141 9.05 -11.93 -11.29
CA GLY A 141 9.40 -13.29 -10.89
C GLY A 141 10.90 -13.57 -10.75
N ARG A 142 11.76 -12.54 -10.86
CA ARG A 142 13.21 -12.66 -10.71
C ARG A 142 13.69 -11.92 -9.47
N ALA A 143 14.38 -12.63 -8.59
CA ALA A 143 15.05 -12.02 -7.45
C ALA A 143 16.13 -11.05 -7.94
N LEU A 144 16.10 -9.82 -7.42
CA LEU A 144 17.12 -8.80 -7.69
C LEU A 144 18.25 -8.90 -6.68
N PRO A 145 19.49 -8.53 -7.07
CA PRO A 145 20.61 -8.47 -6.13
C PRO A 145 20.34 -7.53 -4.94
N GLU A 146 20.95 -7.82 -3.79
CA GLU A 146 20.83 -6.94 -2.62
C GLU A 146 21.46 -5.56 -2.90
N LEU A 147 20.77 -4.50 -2.51
CA LEU A 147 21.27 -3.13 -2.58
C LEU A 147 22.04 -2.75 -1.31
N ARG A 148 23.04 -1.88 -1.49
CA ARG A 148 23.66 -1.08 -0.42
C ARG A 148 23.08 0.34 -0.40
N PRO A 149 23.20 1.09 0.71
CA PRO A 149 22.75 2.48 0.76
C PRO A 149 23.32 3.30 -0.40
N GLY A 150 22.47 4.09 -1.05
CA GLY A 150 22.79 4.87 -2.25
C GLY A 150 22.71 4.09 -3.58
N GLN A 151 22.50 2.77 -3.55
CA GLN A 151 22.31 1.98 -4.76
C GLN A 151 20.84 1.87 -5.14
N GLN A 152 20.59 1.57 -6.42
CA GLN A 152 19.25 1.37 -6.96
C GLN A 152 19.23 0.29 -8.05
N HIS A 153 18.07 -0.31 -8.23
CA HIS A 153 17.69 -1.04 -9.43
C HIS A 153 16.82 -0.13 -10.29
N SER A 154 17.08 -0.09 -11.60
CA SER A 154 16.30 0.75 -12.52
C SER A 154 16.00 0.01 -13.82
N ALA A 155 14.82 0.24 -14.36
CA ALA A 155 14.37 -0.17 -15.68
C ALA A 155 13.51 0.97 -16.26
N PRO A 156 13.17 0.96 -17.56
CA PRO A 156 12.22 1.94 -18.10
C PRO A 156 10.95 2.01 -17.24
N GLY A 157 10.66 3.21 -16.74
CA GLY A 157 9.51 3.49 -15.88
C GLY A 157 9.52 2.88 -14.48
N PHE A 158 10.64 2.33 -14.02
CA PHE A 158 10.76 1.73 -12.69
C PHE A 158 12.09 2.11 -12.02
N SER A 159 12.02 2.50 -10.76
CA SER A 159 13.19 2.62 -9.90
C SER A 159 12.89 2.11 -8.49
N PHE A 160 13.80 1.32 -7.94
CA PHE A 160 13.79 0.89 -6.55
C PHE A 160 15.15 1.16 -5.93
N SER A 161 15.23 2.10 -4.99
CA SER A 161 16.48 2.53 -4.37
C SER A 161 16.52 2.23 -2.87
N PHE A 162 17.73 1.97 -2.38
CA PHE A 162 18.01 1.93 -0.95
C PHE A 162 18.58 3.29 -0.55
N GLU A 163 17.77 4.11 0.11
CA GLU A 163 18.13 5.50 0.44
C GLU A 163 19.09 5.56 1.63
N ALA A 164 18.75 4.92 2.74
CA ALA A 164 19.51 5.06 3.97
C ALA A 164 19.30 3.92 4.96
N GLU A 165 20.37 3.60 5.68
CA GLU A 165 20.36 2.83 6.92
C GLU A 165 20.38 3.82 8.09
N GLU A 166 19.40 3.73 8.98
CA GLU A 166 19.26 4.60 10.15
C GLU A 166 19.20 3.79 11.44
N THR A 167 19.61 4.40 12.54
CA THR A 167 19.36 3.90 13.90
C THR A 167 18.67 4.98 14.72
N LEU A 168 17.53 4.65 15.32
CA LEU A 168 16.75 5.55 16.17
C LEU A 168 16.88 5.16 17.64
N GLY A 169 16.60 6.13 18.51
CA GLY A 169 16.59 5.93 19.96
C GLY A 169 17.96 5.54 20.53
N GLY A 170 19.07 6.03 19.98
CA GLY A 170 20.41 5.70 20.49
C GLY A 170 20.92 4.31 20.12
N GLY A 171 20.41 3.72 19.02
CA GLY A 171 20.87 2.42 18.51
C GLY A 171 19.90 1.26 18.73
N PHE A 172 18.78 1.47 19.42
CA PHE A 172 17.83 0.40 19.73
C PHE A 172 16.92 0.01 18.56
N PHE A 173 16.66 0.93 17.62
CA PHE A 173 15.75 0.68 16.52
C PHE A 173 16.44 0.94 15.20
N GLU A 174 16.81 -0.13 14.52
CA GLU A 174 17.31 -0.07 13.15
C GLU A 174 16.15 0.16 12.18
N VAL A 175 16.43 0.96 11.16
CA VAL A 175 15.51 1.29 10.08
C VAL A 175 16.25 1.21 8.76
N ASP A 176 15.67 0.51 7.78
CA ASP A 176 16.06 0.61 6.37
C ASP A 176 15.02 1.46 5.64
N SER A 177 15.48 2.48 4.90
CA SER A 177 14.63 3.35 4.09
C SER A 177 14.85 3.09 2.60
N TYR A 178 13.79 2.73 1.90
CA TYR A 178 13.77 2.50 0.45
C TYR A 178 12.79 3.46 -0.22
N ARG A 179 12.99 3.70 -1.51
CA ARG A 179 12.03 4.40 -2.36
C ARG A 179 11.69 3.56 -3.58
N LEU A 180 10.40 3.47 -3.88
CA LEU A 180 9.86 2.86 -5.08
C LEU A 180 9.21 3.94 -5.93
N THR A 181 9.59 4.03 -7.20
CA THR A 181 8.96 4.90 -8.19
C THR A 181 8.58 4.10 -9.41
N ILE A 182 7.34 4.27 -9.88
CA ILE A 182 6.81 3.67 -11.11
C ILE A 182 6.22 4.81 -11.95
N ASP A 183 6.94 5.25 -12.98
CA ASP A 183 6.58 6.38 -13.85
C ASP A 183 5.89 7.54 -13.10
N SER A 184 4.79 8.05 -13.64
CA SER A 184 3.85 8.95 -12.95
C SER A 184 2.85 8.20 -12.07
N LEU A 185 2.81 6.87 -12.11
CA LEU A 185 1.79 6.08 -11.42
C LEU A 185 1.95 6.12 -9.90
N LEU A 186 3.19 6.03 -9.41
CA LEU A 186 3.43 5.73 -8.01
C LEU A 186 4.80 6.22 -7.50
N ASP A 187 4.81 6.85 -6.32
CA ASP A 187 6.01 7.14 -5.53
C ASP A 187 5.75 6.78 -4.06
N ILE A 188 6.49 5.80 -3.53
CA ILE A 188 6.36 5.32 -2.16
C ILE A 188 7.72 5.34 -1.47
N ARG A 189 7.75 5.90 -0.26
CA ARG A 189 8.81 5.65 0.71
C ARG A 189 8.45 4.47 1.60
N ILE A 190 9.36 3.52 1.71
CA ILE A 190 9.18 2.27 2.42
C ILE A 190 10.20 2.22 3.55
N LYS A 191 9.73 2.11 4.79
CA LYS A 191 10.60 1.98 5.96
C LYS A 191 10.42 0.63 6.62
N LEU A 192 11.48 -0.18 6.63
CA LEU A 192 11.50 -1.43 7.40
C LEU A 192 12.04 -1.16 8.79
N ARG A 193 11.35 -1.64 9.82
CA ARG A 193 11.74 -1.44 11.22
C ARG A 193 11.79 -2.77 11.95
N VAL A 194 12.79 -2.93 12.79
CA VAL A 194 12.88 -4.08 13.70
C VAL A 194 11.76 -4.01 14.73
N ALA A 195 11.04 -5.11 14.92
CA ALA A 195 10.08 -5.23 16.00
C ALA A 195 10.81 -5.45 17.33
N HIS A 196 10.33 -4.82 18.40
CA HIS A 196 10.89 -5.05 19.73
C HIS A 196 10.79 -6.54 20.10
N PRO A 197 11.85 -7.19 20.64
CA PRO A 197 11.85 -8.63 20.92
C PRO A 197 10.64 -9.16 21.71
N LEU A 198 10.10 -8.36 22.65
CA LEU A 198 8.92 -8.71 23.44
C LEU A 198 7.60 -8.75 22.64
N LEU A 199 7.55 -8.07 21.49
CA LEU A 199 6.40 -8.06 20.58
C LEU A 199 6.47 -9.22 19.58
N GLN A 200 7.62 -9.90 19.48
CA GLN A 200 7.85 -10.89 18.43
C GLN A 200 7.13 -12.21 18.71
N THR A 201 6.34 -12.68 17.75
CA THR A 201 5.83 -14.06 17.78
C THR A 201 6.93 -15.06 17.39
N PRO A 202 6.85 -16.33 17.82
CA PRO A 202 7.82 -17.37 17.42
C PRO A 202 7.90 -17.61 15.92
N LYS A 203 6.85 -17.25 15.18
CA LYS A 203 6.80 -17.36 13.74
C LYS A 203 7.05 -15.96 13.14
N ASP A 204 8.29 -15.58 12.90
CA ASP A 204 8.69 -14.56 11.89
C ASP A 204 8.42 -13.08 12.16
N ALA A 205 8.77 -12.61 13.34
CA ALA A 205 8.50 -11.24 13.77
C ALA A 205 9.75 -10.35 13.86
N GLN A 206 10.74 -10.47 12.97
CA GLN A 206 11.95 -9.64 13.10
C GLN A 206 11.74 -8.20 12.62
N ALA A 207 11.11 -7.99 11.46
CA ALA A 207 10.92 -6.66 10.89
C ALA A 207 9.53 -6.47 10.25
N HIS A 208 9.06 -5.22 10.20
CA HIS A 208 7.80 -4.83 9.58
C HIS A 208 7.97 -3.62 8.65
N ILE A 209 7.09 -3.55 7.65
CA ILE A 209 7.05 -2.53 6.60
C ILE A 209 6.11 -1.40 7.02
N ASN A 210 6.62 -0.17 6.95
CA ASN A 210 5.83 1.05 7.01
C ASN A 210 5.86 1.74 5.65
N LEU A 211 4.74 2.30 5.24
CA LEU A 211 4.57 2.89 3.91
C LEU A 211 4.24 4.37 4.03
N HIS A 212 4.78 5.17 3.12
CA HIS A 212 4.38 6.55 2.92
C HIS A 212 4.26 6.82 1.42
N PHE A 213 3.03 7.06 0.98
CA PHE A 213 2.72 7.34 -0.42
C PHE A 213 2.94 8.82 -0.67
N SER A 214 4.03 9.15 -1.38
CA SER A 214 4.36 10.51 -1.77
C SER A 214 3.57 10.95 -3.01
N HIS A 215 3.28 10.00 -3.90
CA HIS A 215 2.44 10.23 -5.07
C HIS A 215 1.68 8.97 -5.48
N ILE A 216 0.44 9.14 -5.93
CA ILE A 216 -0.40 8.13 -6.58
C ILE A 216 -1.15 8.84 -7.70
N GLN A 217 -1.07 8.31 -8.92
CA GLN A 217 -2.00 8.68 -9.98
C GLN A 217 -3.30 7.90 -9.77
N SER A 218 -4.38 8.61 -9.45
CA SER A 218 -5.68 8.03 -9.15
C SER A 218 -6.73 8.40 -10.19
N SER A 219 -7.55 7.43 -10.59
CA SER A 219 -8.79 7.62 -11.35
C SER A 219 -10.01 7.61 -10.42
N PRO A 220 -11.22 7.91 -10.94
CA PRO A 220 -12.45 7.69 -10.18
C PRO A 220 -12.62 6.24 -9.73
N SER A 221 -12.02 5.25 -10.39
CA SER A 221 -12.15 3.83 -9.97
C SER A 221 -11.23 3.43 -8.81
N ILE A 222 -10.42 4.34 -8.27
CA ILE A 222 -9.47 4.00 -7.20
C ILE A 222 -10.19 3.46 -5.95
N HIS A 223 -9.73 2.32 -5.46
CA HIS A 223 -10.29 1.62 -4.29
C HIS A 223 -9.20 0.90 -3.49
N GLY A 224 -9.58 0.04 -2.55
CA GLY A 224 -8.74 -0.59 -1.56
C GLY A 224 -8.84 0.10 -0.20
N VAL A 225 -8.28 -0.54 0.83
CA VAL A 225 -8.32 -0.06 2.23
C VAL A 225 -7.88 1.41 2.31
N LEU A 226 -6.78 1.76 1.65
CA LEU A 226 -6.27 3.12 1.56
C LEU A 226 -6.75 3.84 0.29
N GLY A 227 -6.82 3.15 -0.85
CA GLY A 227 -7.11 3.79 -2.13
C GLY A 227 -8.48 4.46 -2.19
N GLN A 228 -9.51 3.92 -1.52
CA GLN A 228 -10.84 4.56 -1.47
C GLN A 228 -10.84 5.96 -0.84
N THR A 229 -9.77 6.33 -0.12
CA THR A 229 -9.59 7.64 0.52
C THR A 229 -9.12 8.73 -0.46
N TYR A 230 -8.69 8.35 -1.67
CA TYR A 230 -8.24 9.23 -2.75
C TYR A 230 -9.36 9.61 -3.72
N ARG A 231 -10.55 9.02 -3.61
CA ARG A 231 -11.69 9.32 -4.48
C ARG A 231 -12.20 10.75 -4.25
N SER A 232 -12.43 11.47 -5.33
CA SER A 232 -13.07 12.79 -5.32
C SER A 232 -14.55 12.67 -4.94
N GLY A 233 -15.12 13.70 -4.29
CA GLY A 233 -16.56 13.79 -4.03
C GLY A 233 -17.10 13.03 -2.82
N ARG A 234 -16.29 12.23 -2.11
CA ARG A 234 -16.71 11.60 -0.84
C ARG A 234 -16.80 12.68 0.27
N GLU A 235 -17.97 13.32 0.41
CA GLU A 235 -18.31 14.12 1.59
C GLU A 235 -18.25 13.24 2.84
N ARG A 236 -17.34 13.58 3.75
CA ARG A 236 -17.09 12.79 4.96
C ARG A 236 -18.20 13.10 5.98
N ARG A 237 -19.06 12.14 6.28
CA ARG A 237 -19.79 12.11 7.57
C ARG A 237 -18.80 11.77 8.68
N ALA A 238 -18.01 12.76 9.07
CA ALA A 238 -17.36 12.78 10.36
C ALA A 238 -18.34 13.53 11.29
N MET A 239 -19.36 12.84 11.83
CA MET A 239 -20.37 13.56 12.63
C MET A 239 -19.73 14.20 13.88
N ASP A 240 -20.04 15.49 14.05
CA ASP A 240 -19.96 16.43 15.18
C ASP A 240 -18.76 16.49 16.14
N PHE A 241 -18.06 15.40 16.47
CA PHE A 241 -16.82 15.50 17.27
C PHE A 241 -15.61 15.94 16.45
N SER A 242 -15.69 15.77 15.12
CA SER A 242 -14.55 15.94 14.21
C SER A 242 -14.28 17.39 13.83
N ALA A 243 -15.29 18.27 13.77
CA ALA A 243 -15.08 19.69 13.50
C ALA A 243 -14.35 20.39 14.66
N LEU A 244 -14.72 20.07 15.91
CA LEU A 244 -14.04 20.54 17.12
C LEU A 244 -12.64 19.93 17.26
N ALA A 245 -12.47 18.65 16.92
CA ALA A 245 -11.16 18.00 16.88
C ALA A 245 -10.22 18.70 15.88
N VAL A 246 -10.69 18.98 14.66
CA VAL A 246 -9.90 19.71 13.64
C VAL A 246 -9.56 21.12 14.11
N LEU A 247 -10.50 21.84 14.73
CA LEU A 247 -10.27 23.18 15.31
C LEU A 247 -9.22 23.16 16.42
N LEU A 248 -9.12 22.07 17.18
CA LEU A 248 -8.16 21.86 18.26
C LEU A 248 -6.88 21.12 17.82
N GLY A 249 -6.68 20.90 16.52
CA GLY A 249 -5.49 20.22 15.97
C GLY A 249 -5.45 18.70 16.20
N HIS A 250 -6.55 18.09 16.62
CA HIS A 250 -6.71 16.65 16.74
C HIS A 250 -7.08 16.02 15.39
N PRO A 251 -6.43 14.90 15.01
CA PRO A 251 -6.73 14.22 13.74
C PRO A 251 -8.14 13.61 13.75
N ILE A 252 -8.84 13.68 12.61
CA ILE A 252 -10.10 12.94 12.39
C ILE A 252 -9.78 11.45 12.46
N ALA A 253 -10.24 10.76 13.50
CA ALA A 253 -10.18 9.31 13.62
C ALA A 253 -11.54 8.73 13.23
N ALA A 254 -11.57 7.71 12.37
CA ALA A 254 -12.78 6.88 12.24
C ALA A 254 -13.03 6.16 13.55
N GLU A 255 -14.28 6.14 14.03
CA GLU A 255 -14.62 5.68 15.40
C GLU A 255 -14.55 4.15 15.58
N GLY A 256 -14.46 3.36 14.50
CA GLY A 256 -14.58 1.89 14.54
C GLY A 256 -13.28 1.11 14.31
N GLU A 257 -13.14 -0.04 15.00
CA GLU A 257 -12.13 -1.06 14.69
C GLU A 257 -12.27 -1.56 13.25
N GLU A 258 -11.15 -1.97 12.64
CA GLU A 258 -11.10 -2.43 11.25
C GLU A 258 -11.72 -1.46 10.23
N GLY A 259 -11.68 -0.16 10.54
CA GLY A 259 -12.23 0.90 9.71
C GLY A 259 -13.75 0.83 9.59
N ARG A 260 -14.44 0.16 10.53
CA ARG A 260 -15.91 0.08 10.56
C ARG A 260 -16.52 1.48 10.55
N GLY A 261 -17.51 1.68 9.67
CA GLY A 261 -18.15 2.98 9.46
C GLY A 261 -17.35 3.94 8.57
N PHE A 262 -16.14 3.56 8.15
CA PHE A 262 -15.29 4.34 7.25
C PHE A 262 -15.00 3.62 5.94
N LEU A 263 -14.73 2.30 5.96
CA LEU A 263 -14.53 1.50 4.77
C LEU A 263 -15.89 1.16 4.12
N ASP A 264 -15.90 1.06 2.79
CA ASP A 264 -17.12 0.69 2.02
C ASP A 264 -17.59 -0.75 2.29
N GLY A 265 -16.67 -1.63 2.68
CA GLY A 265 -16.94 -3.06 2.94
C GLY A 265 -16.43 -3.54 4.28
N GLN A 266 -16.59 -4.84 4.50
CA GLN A 266 -15.99 -5.53 5.63
C GLN A 266 -14.54 -5.92 5.32
N THR A 267 -13.75 -6.23 6.35
CA THR A 267 -12.34 -6.65 6.21
C THR A 267 -12.13 -7.74 5.16
N GLY A 268 -13.05 -8.72 5.08
CA GLY A 268 -12.99 -9.83 4.12
C GLY A 268 -13.10 -9.41 2.65
N ASP A 269 -13.81 -8.32 2.35
CA ASP A 269 -14.00 -7.84 0.97
C ASP A 269 -12.70 -7.32 0.35
N TYR A 270 -11.75 -6.94 1.21
CA TYR A 270 -10.42 -6.51 0.82
C TYR A 270 -9.41 -7.67 0.73
N GLU A 271 -9.76 -8.90 1.12
CA GLU A 271 -8.83 -10.03 1.02
C GLU A 271 -8.51 -10.37 -0.44
N THR A 272 -7.25 -10.72 -0.69
CA THR A 272 -6.80 -11.31 -1.96
C THR A 272 -6.23 -12.70 -1.71
N THR A 273 -6.25 -13.55 -2.73
CA THR A 273 -5.70 -14.92 -2.62
C THR A 273 -4.18 -14.94 -2.53
N GLY A 274 -3.51 -13.85 -2.94
CA GLY A 274 -2.07 -13.70 -2.86
C GLY A 274 -1.60 -12.26 -2.99
N VAL A 275 -0.34 -12.04 -2.61
CA VAL A 275 0.30 -10.71 -2.61
C VAL A 275 0.42 -10.08 -4.00
N LEU A 276 0.46 -10.87 -5.06
CA LEU A 276 0.52 -10.41 -6.45
C LEU A 276 -0.80 -10.61 -7.20
N GLU A 277 -1.84 -11.07 -6.50
CA GLU A 277 -3.19 -11.26 -7.05
C GLU A 277 -4.01 -9.98 -6.98
N SER A 278 -5.03 -9.86 -7.82
CA SER A 278 -5.87 -8.65 -7.92
C SER A 278 -7.35 -9.00 -7.82
N ASP A 279 -7.68 -9.94 -6.94
CA ASP A 279 -8.97 -10.63 -6.87
C ASP A 279 -9.83 -10.30 -5.65
N CYS A 280 -9.55 -9.18 -4.97
CA CYS A 280 -10.46 -8.62 -3.98
C CYS A 280 -11.78 -8.17 -4.62
N VAL A 281 -12.84 -8.05 -3.81
CA VAL A 281 -14.19 -7.65 -4.24
C VAL A 281 -14.17 -6.29 -4.95
N TYR A 282 -13.34 -5.37 -4.47
CA TYR A 282 -13.23 -4.01 -4.97
C TYR A 282 -12.11 -3.80 -5.99
N SER A 283 -11.59 -4.87 -6.60
CA SER A 283 -10.53 -4.74 -7.59
C SER A 283 -11.01 -3.95 -8.80
N ALA A 284 -10.38 -2.81 -9.06
CA ALA A 284 -10.53 -2.02 -10.29
C ALA A 284 -9.45 -2.33 -11.33
N PHE A 285 -8.48 -3.18 -10.97
CA PHE A 285 -7.33 -3.50 -11.81
C PHE A 285 -7.75 -4.25 -13.08
N ASP A 286 -7.09 -3.96 -14.20
CA ASP A 286 -7.41 -4.54 -15.51
C ASP A 286 -8.84 -4.20 -15.98
N GLY A 287 -9.33 -3.01 -15.63
CA GLY A 287 -10.64 -2.52 -16.07
C GLY A 287 -11.83 -3.27 -15.45
N ARG A 288 -11.60 -4.00 -14.35
CA ARG A 288 -12.69 -4.62 -13.58
C ARG A 288 -13.61 -3.52 -13.06
N LYS A 289 -14.92 -3.73 -13.22
CA LYS A 289 -15.93 -2.79 -12.72
C LYS A 289 -16.10 -3.02 -11.22
N LEU A 290 -16.11 -1.92 -10.47
CA LEU A 290 -16.50 -1.94 -9.07
C LEU A 290 -17.95 -2.43 -8.91
N PRO A 291 -18.31 -3.03 -7.76
CA PRO A 291 -19.69 -3.40 -7.46
C PRO A 291 -20.66 -2.23 -7.63
N ALA A 292 -21.88 -2.50 -8.09
CA ALA A 292 -22.89 -1.47 -8.35
C ALA A 292 -23.36 -0.73 -7.10
N GLU A 293 -23.16 -1.29 -5.91
CA GLU A 293 -23.40 -0.61 -4.63
C GLU A 293 -22.32 0.42 -4.28
N ILE A 294 -21.20 0.39 -5.00
CA ILE A 294 -20.20 1.46 -5.05
C ILE A 294 -20.53 2.36 -6.24
N THR A 295 -21.76 2.91 -6.23
CA THR A 295 -22.18 3.99 -7.13
C THR A 295 -22.31 5.26 -6.32
N TRP A 296 -21.71 6.30 -6.90
CA TRP A 296 -21.39 7.62 -6.37
C TRP A 296 -22.59 8.41 -5.85
#